data_AF-A0A8H8U6D7-F1
#
_entry.id   AF-A0A8H8U6D7-F1
#
_cell.length_a   1.000
_cell.length_b   1.000
_cell.length_c   1.000
_cell.angle_alpha   90.00
_cell.angle_beta   90.00
_cell.angle_gamma   90.00
#
_symmetry.space_group_name_H-M   'P 1'
#
loop_
_entity.id
_entity.type
_entity.pdbx_description
1 polymer ?
#
loop_
_entity_poly.entity_id
_entity_poly.type
_entity_poly.pdbx_seq_one_letter_code
_entity_poly.pdbx_strand_id
1 'polypeptide(L)'
;MDKALEDGDLSELSSLGHFLKGSSATLGLTKVKESCEKIQHYGQQKDEAGTTDEPDEKLCLSRIKEILVTVKEEYEEVEKVLKKFYATATPAAT
;
A
#
# COMPACT_ATOMS: atom_id res chain seq x y z
N MET A 1 1.98 3.58 -8.93
CA MET A 1 1.64 4.53 -7.85
C MET A 1 2.43 5.80 -7.95
N ASP A 2 3.77 5.77 -8.04
CA ASP A 2 4.58 7.00 -8.16
C ASP A 2 4.10 7.92 -9.29
N LYS A 3 3.87 7.37 -10.49
CA LYS A 3 3.31 8.14 -11.61
C LYS A 3 1.94 8.75 -11.31
N ALA A 4 1.00 7.96 -10.79
CA ALA A 4 -0.33 8.47 -10.43
C ALA A 4 -0.25 9.56 -9.33
N LEU A 5 0.75 9.49 -8.45
CA LEU A 5 1.02 10.52 -7.44
C LEU A 5 1.61 11.79 -8.05
N GLU A 6 2.51 11.66 -9.03
CA GLU A 6 3.05 12.79 -9.81
C GLU A 6 1.96 13.48 -10.64
N ASP A 7 1.07 12.69 -11.25
CA ASP A 7 -0.06 13.17 -12.05
C ASP A 7 -1.22 13.71 -11.17
N GLY A 8 -1.19 13.45 -9.86
CA GLY A 8 -2.22 13.86 -8.91
C GLY A 8 -3.55 13.12 -9.06
N ASP A 9 -3.55 11.94 -9.68
CA ASP A 9 -4.77 11.18 -9.98
C ASP A 9 -5.23 10.36 -8.76
N LEU A 10 -6.12 10.96 -7.95
CA LEU A 10 -6.71 10.33 -6.76
C LEU A 10 -7.49 9.04 -7.10
N SER A 11 -8.16 8.99 -8.25
CA SER A 11 -8.94 7.82 -8.68
C SER A 11 -8.03 6.63 -9.01
N GLU A 12 -6.95 6.89 -9.74
CA GLU A 12 -5.95 5.87 -10.03
C GLU A 12 -5.19 5.45 -8.77
N LEU A 13 -4.84 6.39 -7.89
CA LEU A 13 -4.25 6.08 -6.58
C LEU A 13 -5.16 5.18 -5.73
N SER A 14 -6.47 5.43 -5.72
CA SER A 14 -7.43 4.59 -5.02
C SER A 14 -7.49 3.17 -5.60
N SER A 15 -7.54 3.07 -6.94
CA SER A 15 -7.59 1.80 -7.66
C SER A 15 -6.35 0.95 -7.40
N LEU A 16 -5.16 1.58 -7.42
CA LEU A 16 -3.89 0.93 -7.11
C LEU A 16 -3.80 0.51 -5.63
N GLY A 17 -4.27 1.37 -4.71
CA GLY A 17 -4.38 1.06 -3.28
C GLY A 17 -5.27 -0.17 -3.06
N HIS A 18 -6.44 -0.23 -3.70
CA HIS A 18 -7.34 -1.39 -3.64
C HIS A 18 -6.67 -2.67 -4.15
N PHE A 19 -6.01 -2.60 -5.30
CA PHE A 19 -5.33 -3.76 -5.91
C PHE A 19 -4.21 -4.32 -5.02
N LEU A 20 -3.33 -3.44 -4.51
CA LEU A 20 -2.23 -3.84 -3.64
C LEU A 20 -2.72 -4.32 -2.27
N LYS A 21 -3.78 -3.71 -1.73
CA LYS A 21 -4.45 -4.18 -0.51
C LYS A 21 -4.87 -5.64 -0.64
N GLY A 22 -5.54 -5.99 -1.75
CA GLY A 22 -5.97 -7.36 -2.03
C GLY A 22 -4.81 -8.34 -2.11
N SER A 23 -3.76 -7.98 -2.87
CA SER A 23 -2.57 -8.82 -3.04
C SER A 23 -1.83 -9.07 -1.72
N SER A 24 -1.64 -8.02 -0.93
CA SER A 24 -0.97 -8.09 0.38
C SER A 24 -1.78 -8.86 1.42
N ALA A 25 -3.12 -8.75 1.40
CA ALA A 25 -3.99 -9.52 2.28
C ALA A 25 -3.88 -11.03 2.02
N THR A 26 -3.82 -11.47 0.76
CA THR A 26 -3.68 -12.89 0.40
C THR A 26 -2.41 -13.52 0.95
N LEU A 27 -1.32 -12.75 1.03
CA LEU A 27 -0.02 -13.21 1.55
C LEU A 27 0.15 -12.99 3.06
N GLY A 28 -0.85 -12.45 3.75
CA GLY A 28 -0.79 -12.16 5.19
C GLY A 28 0.13 -10.98 5.55
N LEU A 29 0.38 -10.07 4.61
CA LEU A 29 1.25 -8.91 4.78
C LEU A 29 0.47 -7.74 5.41
N THR A 30 0.09 -7.88 6.68
CA THR A 30 -0.89 -7.00 7.33
C THR A 30 -0.51 -5.52 7.30
N LYS A 31 0.76 -5.17 7.57
CA LYS A 31 1.23 -3.77 7.54
C LYS A 31 1.03 -3.13 6.16
N VAL A 32 1.53 -3.81 5.12
CA VAL A 32 1.38 -3.36 3.72
C VAL A 32 -0.10 -3.25 3.34
N LYS A 33 -0.92 -4.22 3.75
CA LYS A 33 -2.38 -4.21 3.54
C LYS A 33 -3.01 -2.95 4.14
N GLU A 34 -2.69 -2.61 5.39
CA GLU A 34 -3.26 -1.46 6.10
C GLU A 34 -2.83 -0.14 5.44
N SER A 35 -1.56 0.00 5.10
CA SER A 35 -1.05 1.19 4.41
C SER A 35 -1.70 1.36 3.02
N CYS A 36 -1.87 0.29 2.25
CA CYS A 36 -2.59 0.33 0.97
C CYS A 36 -4.07 0.68 1.12
N GLU A 37 -4.71 0.29 2.23
CA GLU A 37 -6.09 0.67 2.55
C GLU A 37 -6.23 2.16 2.82
N LYS A 38 -5.28 2.77 3.55
CA LYS A 38 -5.25 4.22 3.77
C LYS A 38 -5.12 4.98 2.45
N ILE A 39 -4.28 4.51 1.52
CA ILE A 39 -4.16 5.11 0.18
C ILE A 39 -5.47 4.98 -0.59
N GLN A 40 -6.13 3.83 -0.49
CA GLN A 40 -7.46 3.64 -1.09
C GLN A 40 -8.45 4.70 -0.58
N HIS A 41 -8.52 4.91 0.74
CA HIS A 41 -9.44 5.87 1.37
C HIS A 41 -9.13 7.31 0.97
N TYR A 42 -7.88 7.76 1.08
CA TYR A 42 -7.50 9.11 0.66
C TYR A 42 -7.71 9.33 -0.84
N GLY A 43 -7.50 8.31 -1.68
CA GLY A 43 -7.82 8.37 -3.11
C GLY A 43 -9.33 8.48 -3.40
N GLN A 44 -10.18 8.09 -2.44
CA GLN A 44 -11.64 8.30 -2.50
C GLN A 44 -12.07 9.62 -1.85
N GLN A 45 -11.12 10.50 -1.53
CA GLN A 45 -11.37 11.73 -0.78
C GLN A 45 -12.06 11.43 0.54
N LYS A 46 -11.49 10.49 1.30
CA LYS A 46 -11.90 10.14 2.66
C LYS A 46 -10.75 10.30 3.64
N ASP A 47 -11.09 10.38 4.91
CA ASP A 47 -10.12 10.32 6.01
C ASP A 47 -9.38 8.97 6.04
N GLU A 48 -8.36 8.87 6.91
CA GLU A 48 -7.56 7.65 7.04
C GLU A 48 -8.40 6.39 7.30
N ALA A 49 -9.48 6.52 8.07
CA ALA A 49 -10.36 5.43 8.46
C ALA A 49 -11.39 5.07 7.38
N GLY A 50 -11.53 5.89 6.33
CA GLY A 50 -12.54 5.72 5.29
C GLY A 50 -13.96 6.06 5.77
N THR A 51 -14.09 6.78 6.89
CA THR A 51 -15.36 7.04 7.57
C THR A 51 -15.97 8.40 7.22
N THR A 52 -15.12 9.40 7.04
CA THR A 52 -15.54 10.79 6.76
C THR A 52 -14.99 11.22 5.41
N ASP A 53 -15.74 12.05 4.69
CA ASP A 53 -15.23 12.65 3.46
C ASP A 53 -14.19 13.74 3.79
N GLU A 54 -13.13 13.77 2.99
CA GLU A 54 -12.02 14.73 3.04
C GLU A 54 -11.98 15.50 1.72
N PRO A 55 -12.61 16.69 1.66
CA PRO A 55 -12.73 17.45 0.41
C PRO A 55 -11.41 18.12 -0.02
N ASP A 56 -10.40 18.21 0.85
CA ASP A 56 -9.09 18.79 0.49
C ASP A 56 -8.22 17.79 -0.27
N GLU A 57 -8.30 17.83 -1.60
CA GLU A 57 -7.49 16.99 -2.49
C GLU A 57 -5.98 17.14 -2.24
N LYS A 58 -5.49 18.33 -1.88
CA LYS A 58 -4.07 18.55 -1.60
C LYS A 58 -3.65 17.84 -0.32
N LEU A 59 -4.53 17.84 0.69
CA LEU A 59 -4.31 17.06 1.89
C LEU A 59 -4.30 15.57 1.56
N CYS A 60 -5.28 15.06 0.82
CA CYS A 60 -5.31 13.66 0.37
C CYS A 60 -4.02 13.26 -0.34
N LEU A 61 -3.56 14.05 -1.32
CA LEU A 61 -2.30 13.79 -2.04
C LEU A 61 -1.08 13.83 -1.12
N SER A 62 -1.02 14.78 -0.18
CA SER A 62 0.07 14.86 0.81
C SER A 62 0.10 13.63 1.70
N ARG A 63 -1.07 13.16 2.17
CA ARG A 63 -1.19 11.94 2.98
C ARG A 63 -0.80 10.70 2.21
N ILE A 64 -1.28 10.56 0.97
CA ILE A 64 -0.90 9.45 0.10
C ILE A 64 0.61 9.42 -0.13
N LYS A 65 1.25 10.58 -0.32
CA LYS A 65 2.70 10.69 -0.46
C LYS A 65 3.44 10.21 0.77
N GLU A 66 3.02 10.62 1.96
CA GLU A 66 3.58 10.16 3.24
C GLU A 66 3.44 8.63 3.39
N ILE A 67 2.23 8.11 3.14
CA ILE A 67 1.95 6.67 3.27
C ILE A 67 2.73 5.87 2.23
N LEU A 68 2.93 6.38 1.01
CA LEU A 68 3.67 5.68 -0.03
C LEU A 68 5.15 5.47 0.35
N VAL A 69 5.75 6.38 1.12
CA VAL A 69 7.08 6.18 1.70
C VAL A 69 7.05 4.99 2.66
N THR A 70 6.06 4.95 3.57
CA THR A 70 5.88 3.85 4.52
C THR A 70 5.65 2.50 3.80
N VAL A 71 4.81 2.46 2.78
CA VAL A 71 4.56 1.23 2.00
C VAL A 71 5.85 0.68 1.37
N LYS A 72 6.73 1.56 0.87
CA LYS A 72 8.01 1.15 0.28
C LYS A 72 8.93 0.52 1.33
N GLU A 73 9.01 1.11 2.52
CA GLU A 73 9.79 0.55 3.63
C GLU A 73 9.23 -0.80 4.11
N GLU A 74 7.91 -0.90 4.28
CA GLU A 74 7.23 -2.14 4.66
C GLU A 74 7.43 -3.24 3.60
N TYR A 75 7.38 -2.88 2.31
CA TYR A 75 7.63 -3.80 1.22
C TYR A 75 9.08 -4.34 1.27
N GLU A 76 10.07 -3.47 1.46
CA GLU A 76 11.46 -3.90 1.60
C GLU A 76 11.69 -4.80 2.82
N GLU A 77 11.05 -4.49 3.96
CA GLU A 77 11.11 -5.32 5.18
C GLU A 77 10.58 -6.72 4.86
N VAL A 78 9.39 -6.81 4.28
CA VAL A 78 8.75 -8.08 3.90
C VAL A 78 9.59 -8.84 2.88
N GLU A 79 10.10 -8.18 1.85
CA GLU A 79 10.92 -8.81 0.81
C GLU A 79 12.16 -9.48 1.42
N LYS A 80 12.85 -8.79 2.34
CA LYS A 80 14.02 -9.33 3.04
C LYS A 80 13.63 -10.56 3.88
N VAL A 81 12.51 -10.50 4.59
CA VAL A 81 12.00 -11.62 5.41
C VAL A 81 11.63 -12.82 4.54
N LEU A 82 10.86 -12.62 3.48
CA LEU A 82 10.44 -13.69 2.58
C LEU A 82 11.63 -14.32 1.87
N LYS A 83 12.58 -13.52 1.35
CA LYS A 83 13.82 -14.03 0.76
C LYS A 83 14.58 -14.91 1.73
N LYS A 84 14.73 -14.49 3.00
CA LYS A 84 15.39 -15.30 4.03
C LYS A 84 14.63 -16.60 4.31
N PHE A 85 13.32 -16.53 4.45
CA PHE A 85 12.46 -17.68 4.72
C PHE A 85 12.57 -18.74 3.61
N TYR A 86 12.43 -18.33 2.35
CA TYR A 86 12.51 -19.24 1.20
C TYR A 86 13.93 -19.64 0.83
N ALA A 87 14.96 -18.84 1.13
CA ALA A 87 16.36 -19.24 0.94
C ALA A 87 16.77 -20.41 1.85
N THR A 88 16.12 -20.56 3.01
CA THR A 88 16.33 -21.72 3.90
C THR A 88 15.47 -22.94 3.54
N ALA A 89 14.52 -22.78 2.61
CA ALA A 89 13.76 -23.88 2.05
C ALA A 89 14.60 -24.56 0.95
N THR A 90 15.71 -25.18 1.33
CA THR A 90 16.32 -26.21 0.48
C THR A 90 15.26 -27.30 0.27
N PRO A 91 14.92 -27.69 -0.97
CA PRO A 91 14.03 -28.81 -1.17
C PRO A 91 14.69 -30.03 -0.52
N ALA A 92 13.99 -30.69 0.40
CA ALA A 92 14.38 -32.03 0.80
C ALA A 92 14.41 -32.86 -0.49
N ALA A 93 15.61 -33.20 -0.94
CA ALA A 93 15.80 -34.08 -2.08
C ALA A 93 15.08 -35.40 -1.75
N THR A 94 14.00 -35.68 -2.48
CA THR A 94 13.32 -36.98 -2.52
C THR A 94 13.93 -37.86 -3.58
#